data_AF-A0A836FVE0-F1
#
_entry.id   AF-A0A836FVE0-F1
#
_cell.length_a   1.000
_cell.length_b   1.000
_cell.length_c   1.000
_cell.angle_alpha   90.00
_cell.angle_beta   90.00
_cell.angle_gamma   90.00
#
_symmetry.space_group_name_H-M   'P 1'
#
loop_
_entity.id
_entity.type
_entity.pdbx_description
1 polymer ?
#
loop_
_entity_poly.entity_id
_entity_poly.type
_entity_poly.pdbx_seq_one_letter_code
_entity_poly.pdbx_strand_id
1 'polypeptide(L)'
;MSKNHKRSKRLKSEKAKVKLKAKTVHQLTKGLNATDTSFKVKKILIREQLKQRDETEVLSTRKLNIDDLLIRFRHHNSTVRQDALKQLKDILLQNPPKSLHSRLNSLLHGIAALSLDKEKEIRTNSFHALNFILGLISNEQLTPLRKIIISYLSCAMTHIDPRVKEDSLLFLDVLVQNCNSALAKDSHKILPNFLGMICKLHNEGSPVAQLTTTLHSKNTNVKWRIKVLERLANLFTSIVSYRKLCISTRSSMPLFVKTKKYTRFIPVYSDSAIQFCEINLDEDISIDNREKETLSIEEFVKYVNLLMPLMSDIWLEVCPDEKIESYTEITILSETAALLKNVIVIMQSIVEYIDTLDQDDYSVKCMKHWFKDTFHEKYMKNFLSRFPYGKVKSLINESRKRQKDFSQMEFTEGCLEQNLGVCQIHIWFTSLFNCNEQFPKSVRNYCISILKYLNGIIENWYNSSTLPQLTKLLKTLFLKAGPVWYSNCINLNHTLRLIIEASSRLPNKELQSHLYLIIGDIMLNSNLNELHREKIFESFVTILPSLLLKPSIDDVVIRMIGQIVIRFKEWIREELIAKHESIIENAKKIDIVGTRDDKQSRLMIYNLFYFVDSQIYY
;
A
#
# COMPACT_ATOMS: atom_id res chain seq x y z
N MET A 1 -7.55 106.96 39.65
CA MET A 1 -7.72 105.99 40.76
C MET A 1 -7.91 104.52 40.33
N SER A 2 -7.24 104.01 39.27
CA SER A 2 -7.52 102.66 38.71
C SER A 2 -6.49 101.55 39.06
N LYS A 3 -5.27 101.91 39.51
CA LYS A 3 -4.22 100.92 39.78
C LYS A 3 -4.45 100.09 41.06
N ASN A 4 -5.05 100.66 42.09
CA ASN A 4 -5.32 99.94 43.36
C ASN A 4 -6.44 98.90 43.25
N HIS A 5 -7.43 99.14 42.38
CA HIS A 5 -8.57 98.25 42.23
C HIS A 5 -8.21 96.94 41.50
N LYS A 6 -7.29 96.99 40.52
CA LYS A 6 -6.73 95.80 39.87
C LYS A 6 -5.84 94.99 40.81
N ARG A 7 -5.01 95.63 41.64
CA ARG A 7 -4.16 94.96 42.63
C ARG A 7 -5.00 94.26 43.71
N SER A 8 -6.06 94.91 44.21
CA SER A 8 -7.00 94.31 45.18
C SER A 8 -7.78 93.13 44.59
N LYS A 9 -8.21 93.20 43.31
CA LYS A 9 -8.84 92.06 42.62
C LYS A 9 -7.88 90.87 42.46
N ARG A 10 -6.60 91.11 42.12
CA ARG A 10 -5.58 90.05 42.00
C ARG A 10 -5.32 89.35 43.34
N LEU A 11 -5.18 90.12 44.42
CA LEU A 11 -4.98 89.58 45.78
C LEU A 11 -6.22 88.79 46.28
N LYS A 12 -7.43 89.21 45.90
CA LYS A 12 -8.67 88.48 46.19
C LYS A 12 -8.82 87.20 45.37
N SER A 13 -8.35 87.16 44.12
CA SER A 13 -8.36 85.94 43.29
C SER A 13 -7.27 84.95 43.68
N GLU A 14 -6.11 85.41 44.16
CA GLU A 14 -5.01 84.53 44.64
C GLU A 14 -5.38 83.74 45.90
N LYS A 15 -6.30 84.25 46.72
CA LYS A 15 -6.81 83.58 47.93
C LYS A 15 -8.23 83.02 47.78
N ALA A 16 -8.74 82.93 46.55
CA ALA A 16 -10.10 82.47 46.30
C ALA A 16 -10.22 80.98 46.63
N LYS A 17 -10.98 80.64 47.68
CA LYS A 17 -11.34 79.26 47.99
C LYS A 17 -12.30 78.73 46.93
N VAL A 18 -11.96 77.60 46.31
CA VAL A 18 -12.83 76.92 45.34
C VAL A 18 -14.11 76.49 46.04
N LYS A 19 -15.27 76.91 45.51
CA LYS A 19 -16.58 76.55 46.07
C LYS A 19 -16.81 75.05 45.94
N LEU A 20 -17.25 74.42 47.03
CA LEU A 20 -17.65 73.01 47.11
C LEU A 20 -18.70 72.71 46.02
N LYS A 21 -18.36 71.88 45.04
CA LYS A 21 -19.35 71.32 44.11
C LYS A 21 -20.12 70.24 44.88
N ALA A 22 -21.42 70.45 45.05
CA ALA A 22 -22.33 69.65 45.88
C ALA A 22 -22.65 68.23 45.33
N LYS A 23 -21.70 67.57 44.66
CA LYS A 23 -21.85 66.20 44.17
C LYS A 23 -20.53 65.44 44.31
N THR A 24 -20.13 65.15 45.54
CA THR A 24 -19.60 63.86 45.99
C THR A 24 -19.30 63.94 47.48
N VAL A 25 -19.84 62.98 48.20
CA VAL A 25 -19.82 62.86 49.65
C VAL A 25 -18.48 62.22 50.08
N HIS A 26 -17.85 62.79 51.12
CA HIS A 26 -16.76 62.24 51.97
C HIS A 26 -15.26 62.60 51.81
N GLN A 27 -14.81 63.58 51.02
CA GLN A 27 -13.42 64.08 51.18
C GLN A 27 -13.30 65.60 51.09
N LEU A 28 -12.89 66.23 52.20
CA LEU A 28 -12.46 67.62 52.26
C LEU A 28 -11.24 67.80 51.33
N THR A 29 -11.26 68.82 50.46
CA THR A 29 -10.13 69.13 49.59
C THR A 29 -8.90 69.46 50.42
N LYS A 30 -7.75 68.84 50.11
CA LYS A 30 -6.47 69.05 50.80
C LYS A 30 -6.10 70.55 50.80
N GLY A 31 -5.46 71.02 51.86
CA GLY A 31 -5.05 72.42 51.98
C GLY A 31 -4.14 72.86 50.82
N LEU A 32 -4.22 74.14 50.43
CA LEU A 32 -3.45 74.73 49.31
C LEU A 32 -1.92 74.59 49.46
N ASN A 33 -1.45 74.30 50.67
CA ASN A 33 -0.03 74.19 51.03
C ASN A 33 0.44 72.73 51.04
N ALA A 34 -0.43 71.78 50.70
CA ALA A 34 -0.12 70.36 50.73
C ALA A 34 0.67 69.97 49.47
N THR A 35 1.96 69.72 49.65
CA THR A 35 2.81 69.14 48.60
C THR A 35 2.35 67.70 48.34
N ASP A 36 1.86 67.43 47.13
CA ASP A 36 1.47 66.07 46.74
C ASP A 36 2.72 65.23 46.46
N THR A 37 3.04 64.32 47.38
CA THR A 37 4.15 63.37 47.25
C THR A 37 3.76 62.10 46.50
N SER A 38 2.55 62.05 45.92
CA SER A 38 2.13 60.91 45.10
C SER A 38 2.72 61.01 43.69
N PHE A 39 3.81 60.29 43.45
CA PHE A 39 4.37 60.09 42.12
C PHE A 39 4.18 58.63 41.70
N LYS A 40 3.79 58.41 40.44
CA LYS A 40 3.66 57.07 39.86
C LYS A 40 4.89 56.78 39.02
N VAL A 41 5.76 55.91 39.51
CA VAL A 41 6.88 55.37 38.73
C VAL A 41 6.40 54.13 38.00
N LYS A 42 6.49 54.11 36.66
CA LYS A 42 6.30 52.90 35.86
C LYS A 42 7.67 52.40 35.42
N LYS A 43 7.95 51.12 35.66
CA LYS A 43 9.18 50.46 35.20
C LYS A 43 9.17 50.40 33.67
N ILE A 44 10.28 50.81 33.04
CA ILE A 44 10.49 50.61 31.61
C ILE A 44 10.77 49.13 31.39
N LEU A 45 9.86 48.44 30.71
CA LEU A 45 10.03 47.06 30.28
C LEU A 45 10.75 47.07 28.93
N ILE A 46 12.06 46.85 28.95
CA ILE A 46 12.85 46.64 27.73
C ILE A 46 12.55 45.22 27.25
N ARG A 47 12.19 45.06 25.98
CA ARG A 47 12.03 43.74 25.38
C ARG A 47 13.39 43.06 25.34
N GLU A 48 13.44 41.84 25.87
CA GLU A 48 14.65 41.03 25.88
C GLU A 48 15.07 40.71 24.43
N GLN A 49 16.25 41.18 24.02
CA GLN A 49 16.71 41.09 22.61
C GLN A 49 17.54 39.83 22.34
N LEU A 50 18.27 39.32 23.33
CA LEU A 50 19.13 38.14 23.23
C LEU A 50 19.04 37.36 24.54
N LYS A 51 18.51 36.13 24.50
CA LYS A 51 18.50 35.22 25.66
C LYS A 51 19.85 34.52 25.78
N GLN A 52 20.40 34.44 26.99
CA GLN A 52 21.43 33.44 27.30
C GLN A 52 20.76 32.06 27.20
N ARG A 53 21.39 31.12 26.48
CA ARG A 53 20.82 29.79 26.23
C ARG A 53 21.59 28.75 27.02
N ASP A 54 20.89 27.77 27.56
CA ASP A 54 21.47 26.65 28.27
C ASP A 54 22.24 25.73 27.29
N GLU A 55 23.35 25.15 27.74
CA GLU A 55 24.23 24.28 26.92
C GLU A 55 23.53 23.00 26.41
N THR A 56 22.37 22.65 26.99
CA THR A 56 21.59 21.46 26.65
C THR A 56 20.50 21.72 25.60
N GLU A 57 20.31 22.96 25.14
CA GLU A 57 19.31 23.27 24.12
C GLU A 57 19.73 22.77 22.72
N VAL A 58 18.77 22.22 21.97
CA VAL A 58 18.96 21.82 20.58
C VAL A 58 19.01 23.09 19.70
N LEU A 59 20.20 23.41 19.20
CA LEU A 59 20.46 24.64 18.45
C LEU A 59 20.94 24.36 17.02
N SER A 60 20.59 25.26 16.10
CA SER A 60 21.14 25.28 14.74
C SER A 60 22.56 25.85 14.69
N THR A 61 23.19 25.76 13.52
CA THR A 61 24.47 26.43 13.19
C THR A 61 24.46 27.95 13.46
N ARG A 62 23.29 28.59 13.45
CA ARG A 62 23.13 30.02 13.82
C ARG A 62 22.53 30.24 15.20
N LYS A 63 22.62 29.24 16.08
CA LYS A 63 22.12 29.27 17.46
C LYS A 63 20.62 29.58 17.56
N LEU A 64 19.80 29.06 16.65
CA LEU A 64 18.34 29.15 16.74
C LEU A 64 17.77 27.85 17.31
N ASN A 65 16.74 27.97 18.16
CA ASN A 65 16.01 26.83 18.70
C ASN A 65 14.77 26.56 17.82
N ILE A 66 14.07 25.47 18.10
CA ILE A 66 12.90 25.06 17.32
C ILE A 66 11.78 26.10 17.37
N ASP A 67 11.55 26.75 18.51
CA ASP A 67 10.49 27.76 18.67
C ASP A 67 10.79 29.03 17.86
N ASP A 68 12.05 29.45 17.82
CA ASP A 68 12.53 30.55 16.97
C ASP A 68 12.29 30.24 15.49
N LEU A 69 12.55 28.98 15.07
CA LEU A 69 12.31 28.53 13.71
C LEU A 69 10.82 28.51 13.36
N LEU A 70 9.97 28.04 14.28
CA LEU A 70 8.51 28.04 14.10
C LEU A 70 7.94 29.44 13.91
N ILE A 71 8.46 30.44 14.63
CA ILE A 71 8.09 31.85 14.43
C ILE A 71 8.55 32.31 13.04
N ARG A 72 9.78 31.97 12.64
CA ARG A 72 10.34 32.34 11.32
C ARG A 72 9.63 31.68 10.15
N PHE A 73 9.05 30.49 10.31
CA PHE A 73 8.21 29.86 9.28
C PHE A 73 6.99 30.70 8.91
N ARG A 74 6.51 31.58 9.79
CA ARG A 74 5.37 32.47 9.52
C ARG A 74 5.78 33.88 9.09
N HIS A 75 7.07 34.11 8.89
CA HIS A 75 7.59 35.42 8.51
C HIS A 75 7.17 35.79 7.08
N HIS A 76 6.85 37.06 6.82
CA HIS A 76 6.38 37.52 5.51
C HIS A 76 7.44 37.39 4.40
N ASN A 77 8.72 37.57 4.75
CA ASN A 77 9.85 37.42 3.81
C ASN A 77 10.17 35.95 3.53
N SER A 78 10.16 35.55 2.26
CA SER A 78 10.44 34.19 1.79
C SER A 78 11.87 33.74 2.08
N THR A 79 12.86 34.63 2.01
CA THR A 79 14.26 34.27 2.28
C THR A 79 14.46 33.87 3.74
N VAL A 80 13.74 34.53 4.66
CA VAL A 80 13.76 34.22 6.10
C VAL A 80 13.12 32.85 6.36
N ARG A 81 12.00 32.53 5.69
CA ARG A 81 11.36 31.21 5.81
C ARG A 81 12.25 30.09 5.26
N GLN A 82 12.87 30.32 4.09
CA GLN A 82 13.78 29.37 3.46
C GLN A 82 15.05 29.14 4.30
N ASP A 83 15.64 30.20 4.85
CA ASP A 83 16.78 30.09 5.76
C ASP A 83 16.42 29.32 7.03
N ALA A 84 15.22 29.53 7.59
CA ALA A 84 14.73 28.77 8.73
C ALA A 84 14.59 27.26 8.40
N LEU A 85 14.13 26.90 7.20
CA LEU A 85 14.07 25.50 6.76
C LEU A 85 15.47 24.87 6.60
N LYS A 86 16.45 25.63 6.11
CA LYS A 86 17.85 25.18 6.04
C LYS A 86 18.42 24.93 7.44
N GLN A 87 18.17 25.84 8.37
CA GLN A 87 18.60 25.67 9.76
C GLN A 87 17.89 24.52 10.47
N LEU A 88 16.62 24.26 10.15
CA LEU A 88 15.93 23.08 10.65
C LEU A 88 16.61 21.80 10.14
N LYS A 89 16.99 21.75 8.86
CA LYS A 89 17.72 20.62 8.29
C LYS A 89 19.04 20.36 9.04
N ASP A 90 19.78 21.40 9.37
CA ASP A 90 21.02 21.27 10.17
C ASP A 90 20.75 20.68 11.56
N ILE A 91 19.72 21.17 12.26
CA ILE A 91 19.29 20.63 13.57
C ILE A 91 18.97 19.15 13.47
N LEU A 92 18.20 18.78 12.44
CA LEU A 92 17.73 17.42 12.21
C LEU A 92 18.87 16.44 11.91
N LEU A 93 19.95 16.89 11.25
CA LEU A 93 21.13 16.07 10.97
C LEU A 93 22.04 15.88 12.19
N GLN A 94 22.07 16.85 13.11
CA GLN A 94 23.01 16.86 14.22
C GLN A 94 22.48 16.23 15.51
N ASN A 95 21.15 16.05 15.64
CA ASN A 95 20.53 15.65 16.90
C ASN A 95 19.75 14.32 16.79
N PRO A 96 19.83 13.43 17.79
CA PRO A 96 19.08 12.18 17.78
C PRO A 96 17.57 12.41 17.94
N PRO A 97 16.72 11.56 17.34
CA PRO A 97 15.26 11.75 17.26
C PRO A 97 14.57 11.84 18.63
N LYS A 98 15.15 11.22 19.66
CA LYS A 98 14.64 11.26 21.05
C LYS A 98 14.52 12.68 21.62
N SER A 99 15.38 13.59 21.16
CA SER A 99 15.40 15.00 21.63
C SER A 99 14.24 15.84 21.08
N LEU A 100 13.52 15.34 20.07
CA LEU A 100 12.50 16.10 19.32
C LEU A 100 11.06 15.72 19.70
N HIS A 101 10.86 14.66 20.49
CA HIS A 101 9.51 14.15 20.79
C HIS A 101 8.57 15.18 21.42
N SER A 102 9.07 16.04 22.32
CA SER A 102 8.26 17.04 23.01
C SER A 102 7.77 18.17 22.09
N ARG A 103 8.48 18.45 20.99
CA ARG A 103 8.16 19.53 20.03
C ARG A 103 7.72 19.02 18.66
N LEU A 104 7.58 17.70 18.51
CA LEU A 104 7.26 17.04 17.25
C LEU A 104 5.94 17.53 16.64
N ASN A 105 4.90 17.69 17.47
CA ASN A 105 3.58 18.14 17.03
C ASN A 105 3.65 19.56 16.43
N SER A 106 4.21 20.51 17.18
CA SER A 106 4.38 21.90 16.74
C SER A 106 5.24 21.99 15.48
N LEU A 107 6.30 21.17 15.41
CA LEU A 107 7.20 21.10 14.26
C LEU A 107 6.50 20.57 13.01
N LEU A 108 5.79 19.44 13.11
CA LEU A 108 5.03 18.86 12.01
C LEU A 108 3.93 19.80 11.53
N HIS A 109 3.20 20.46 12.44
CA HIS A 109 2.21 21.46 12.06
C HIS A 109 2.85 22.66 11.33
N GLY A 110 4.01 23.14 11.81
CA GLY A 110 4.74 24.24 11.18
C GLY A 110 5.21 23.90 9.77
N ILE A 111 5.79 22.72 9.56
CA ILE A 111 6.29 22.26 8.27
C ILE A 111 5.14 21.93 7.31
N ALA A 112 4.09 21.25 7.79
CA ALA A 112 2.92 20.95 6.98
C ALA A 112 2.22 22.23 6.50
N ALA A 113 2.18 23.30 7.30
CA ALA A 113 1.65 24.59 6.86
C ALA A 113 2.47 25.22 5.70
N LEU A 114 3.79 25.03 5.68
CA LEU A 114 4.66 25.51 4.60
C LEU A 114 4.45 24.78 3.26
N SER A 115 3.75 23.64 3.25
CA SER A 115 3.33 22.98 2.01
C SER A 115 2.37 23.84 1.18
N LEU A 116 1.70 24.80 1.81
CA LEU A 116 0.76 25.73 1.20
C LEU A 116 1.40 27.09 0.87
N ASP A 117 2.73 27.22 1.02
CA ASP A 117 3.42 28.49 0.76
C ASP A 117 3.28 28.92 -0.72
N LYS A 118 3.28 30.23 -0.96
CA LYS A 118 3.23 30.80 -2.31
C LYS A 118 4.48 30.45 -3.13
N GLU A 119 5.64 30.39 -2.49
CA GLU A 119 6.92 30.15 -3.15
C GLU A 119 7.21 28.65 -3.32
N LYS A 120 7.52 28.23 -4.55
CA LYS A 120 7.80 26.83 -4.89
C LYS A 120 8.97 26.25 -4.09
N GLU A 121 10.05 27.01 -3.94
CA GLU A 121 11.24 26.54 -3.24
C GLU A 121 10.98 26.24 -1.76
N ILE A 122 10.11 27.04 -1.11
CA ILE A 122 9.71 26.81 0.28
C ILE A 122 8.89 25.53 0.39
N ARG A 123 7.92 25.32 -0.52
CA ARG A 123 7.14 24.07 -0.57
C ARG A 123 8.05 22.85 -0.73
N THR A 124 8.96 22.86 -1.71
CA THR A 124 9.90 21.75 -1.93
C THR A 124 10.78 21.47 -0.71
N ASN A 125 11.35 22.51 -0.09
CA ASN A 125 12.16 22.36 1.11
C ASN A 125 11.33 21.84 2.31
N SER A 126 10.05 22.21 2.40
CA SER A 126 9.13 21.69 3.42
C SER A 126 8.89 20.19 3.25
N PHE A 127 8.75 19.69 2.01
CA PHE A 127 8.58 18.25 1.73
C PHE A 127 9.84 17.46 2.09
N HIS A 128 11.02 17.98 1.81
CA HIS A 128 12.27 17.35 2.24
C HIS A 128 12.42 17.28 3.76
N ALA A 129 12.09 18.38 4.47
CA ALA A 129 12.10 18.40 5.93
C ALA A 129 11.06 17.41 6.51
N LEU A 130 9.87 17.36 5.91
CA LEU A 130 8.82 16.43 6.31
C LEU A 130 9.25 14.98 6.09
N ASN A 131 9.86 14.66 4.94
CA ASN A 131 10.36 13.32 4.63
C ASN A 131 11.39 12.85 5.67
N PHE A 132 12.31 13.74 6.05
CA PHE A 132 13.32 13.42 7.06
C PHE A 132 12.68 13.16 8.44
N ILE A 133 11.74 14.00 8.86
CA ILE A 133 11.07 13.84 10.17
C ILE A 133 10.22 12.57 10.20
N LEU A 134 9.42 12.32 9.16
CA LEU A 134 8.55 11.14 9.10
C LEU A 134 9.35 9.84 9.04
N GLY A 135 10.51 9.83 8.37
CA GLY A 135 11.41 8.67 8.37
C GLY A 135 12.03 8.33 9.73
N LEU A 136 11.94 9.24 10.71
CA LEU A 136 12.48 9.05 12.07
C LEU A 136 11.41 8.68 13.12
N ILE A 137 10.12 8.73 12.77
CA ILE A 137 9.01 8.55 13.70
C ILE A 137 8.42 7.13 13.54
N SER A 138 8.05 6.47 14.64
CA SER A 138 7.33 5.20 14.59
C SER A 138 5.84 5.39 14.25
N ASN A 139 5.21 4.38 13.66
CA ASN A 139 3.77 4.43 13.31
C ASN A 139 2.85 4.74 14.50
N GLU A 140 3.25 4.35 15.71
CA GLU A 140 2.52 4.62 16.96
C GLU A 140 2.46 6.12 17.27
N GLN A 141 3.60 6.80 17.18
CA GLN A 141 3.71 8.24 17.44
C GLN A 141 3.05 9.09 16.34
N LEU A 142 2.98 8.57 15.12
CA LEU A 142 2.33 9.23 13.99
C LEU A 142 0.80 9.21 14.10
N THR A 143 0.24 8.19 14.75
CA THR A 143 -1.22 7.96 14.84
C THR A 143 -2.02 9.20 15.32
N PRO A 144 -1.63 9.91 16.40
CA PRO A 144 -2.33 11.12 16.83
C PRO A 144 -2.14 12.33 15.89
N LEU A 145 -1.04 12.37 15.13
CA LEU A 145 -0.67 13.50 14.27
C LEU A 145 -1.19 13.36 12.83
N ARG A 146 -1.64 12.16 12.46
CA ARG A 146 -2.18 11.82 11.14
C ARG A 146 -3.24 12.81 10.65
N LYS A 147 -4.25 13.13 11.48
CA LYS A 147 -5.37 14.01 11.08
C LYS A 147 -4.87 15.39 10.61
N ILE A 148 -3.80 15.92 11.24
CA ILE A 148 -3.20 17.21 10.87
C ILE A 148 -2.57 17.12 9.48
N ILE A 149 -1.71 16.11 9.25
CA ILE A 149 -0.97 15.94 8.01
C ILE A 149 -1.91 15.72 6.83
N ILE A 150 -2.91 14.83 6.99
CA ILE A 150 -3.91 14.55 5.95
C ILE A 150 -4.78 15.78 5.65
N SER A 151 -5.09 16.61 6.66
CA SER A 151 -5.81 17.87 6.45
C SER A 151 -5.00 18.82 5.58
N TYR A 152 -3.70 19.03 5.87
CA TYR A 152 -2.86 19.90 5.05
C TYR A 152 -2.70 19.38 3.61
N LEU A 153 -2.57 18.06 3.44
CA LEU A 153 -2.55 17.45 2.11
C LEU A 153 -3.86 17.73 1.36
N SER A 154 -5.00 17.55 2.02
CA SER A 154 -6.33 17.79 1.43
C SER A 154 -6.51 19.26 1.04
N CYS A 155 -6.05 20.19 1.89
CA CYS A 155 -6.01 21.62 1.58
C CYS A 155 -5.12 21.90 0.36
N ALA A 156 -3.95 21.26 0.26
CA ALA A 156 -3.03 21.45 -0.88
C ALA A 156 -3.64 20.94 -2.19
N MET A 157 -4.28 19.77 -2.19
CA MET A 157 -4.94 19.18 -3.36
C MET A 157 -6.13 20.01 -3.86
N THR A 158 -6.84 20.68 -2.94
CA THR A 158 -8.02 21.52 -3.25
C THR A 158 -7.69 23.00 -3.37
N HIS A 159 -6.42 23.39 -3.21
CA HIS A 159 -5.97 24.78 -3.12
C HIS A 159 -6.27 25.59 -4.39
N ILE A 160 -6.68 26.86 -4.27
CA ILE A 160 -7.10 27.67 -5.43
C ILE A 160 -5.96 27.86 -6.45
N ASP A 161 -4.71 27.99 -5.99
CA ASP A 161 -3.52 28.10 -6.86
C ASP A 161 -3.16 26.74 -7.51
N PRO A 162 -3.22 26.61 -8.85
CA PRO A 162 -2.81 25.43 -9.61
C PRO A 162 -1.43 24.87 -9.25
N ARG A 163 -0.47 25.74 -8.93
CA ARG A 163 0.92 25.34 -8.66
C ARG A 163 1.05 24.63 -7.32
N VAL A 164 0.25 25.05 -6.34
CA VAL A 164 0.19 24.38 -5.03
C VAL A 164 -0.51 23.02 -5.18
N LYS A 165 -1.58 22.95 -5.99
CA LYS A 165 -2.22 21.66 -6.32
C LYS A 165 -1.22 20.68 -6.96
N GLU A 166 -0.45 21.12 -7.95
CA GLU A 166 0.55 20.26 -8.61
C GLU A 166 1.62 19.77 -7.63
N ASP A 167 2.17 20.67 -6.82
CA ASP A 167 3.20 20.33 -5.83
C ASP A 167 2.64 19.48 -4.67
N SER A 168 1.32 19.46 -4.43
CA SER A 168 0.69 18.56 -3.45
C SER A 168 0.91 17.08 -3.77
N LEU A 169 1.20 16.76 -5.03
CA LEU A 169 1.58 15.39 -5.42
C LEU A 169 2.93 14.98 -4.84
N LEU A 170 3.88 15.91 -4.71
CA LEU A 170 5.15 15.64 -4.04
C LEU A 170 4.95 15.45 -2.53
N PHE A 171 3.98 16.15 -1.94
CA PHE A 171 3.56 15.90 -0.56
C PHE A 171 2.99 14.48 -0.41
N LEU A 172 2.12 14.05 -1.32
CA LEU A 172 1.59 12.69 -1.33
C LEU A 172 2.71 11.65 -1.42
N ASP A 173 3.72 11.86 -2.29
CA ASP A 173 4.88 10.98 -2.44
C ASP A 173 5.61 10.77 -1.11
N VAL A 174 5.82 11.84 -0.34
CA VAL A 174 6.45 11.77 1.00
C VAL A 174 5.62 10.93 1.98
N LEU A 175 4.29 11.04 1.94
CA LEU A 175 3.41 10.26 2.83
C LEU A 175 3.32 8.80 2.45
N VAL A 176 3.33 8.48 1.15
CA VAL A 176 3.41 7.10 0.67
C VAL A 176 4.74 6.46 1.10
N GLN A 177 5.85 7.19 1.09
CA GLN A 177 7.13 6.61 1.47
C GLN A 177 7.22 6.29 2.96
N ASN A 178 6.68 7.16 3.83
CA ASN A 178 6.91 7.06 5.28
C ASN A 178 5.67 6.64 6.10
N CYS A 179 4.46 6.75 5.54
CA CYS A 179 3.21 6.72 6.31
C CYS A 179 2.11 5.88 5.63
N ASN A 180 2.47 4.78 4.98
CA ASN A 180 1.55 3.97 4.17
C ASN A 180 0.27 3.52 4.89
N SER A 181 0.37 3.00 6.11
CA SER A 181 -0.78 2.54 6.90
C SER A 181 -1.70 3.69 7.31
N ALA A 182 -1.12 4.82 7.71
CA ALA A 182 -1.86 6.03 8.07
C ALA A 182 -2.59 6.63 6.86
N LEU A 183 -1.92 6.70 5.71
CA LEU A 183 -2.50 7.18 4.45
C LEU A 183 -3.67 6.29 4.00
N ALA A 184 -3.49 4.97 4.07
CA ALA A 184 -4.52 4.00 3.71
C ALA A 184 -5.79 4.13 4.55
N LYS A 185 -5.65 4.41 5.86
CA LYS A 185 -6.78 4.60 6.78
C LYS A 185 -7.66 5.80 6.40
N ASP A 186 -7.07 6.91 5.98
CA ASP A 186 -7.79 8.11 5.55
C ASP A 186 -8.00 8.19 4.02
N SER A 187 -7.85 7.05 3.31
CA SER A 187 -8.00 6.98 1.84
C SER A 187 -9.34 7.53 1.32
N HIS A 188 -10.42 7.39 2.10
CA HIS A 188 -11.74 7.92 1.76
C HIS A 188 -11.77 9.45 1.61
N LYS A 189 -10.88 10.20 2.27
CA LYS A 189 -10.74 11.67 2.11
C LYS A 189 -9.78 12.03 0.98
N ILE A 190 -8.71 11.26 0.83
CA ILE A 190 -7.61 11.59 -0.07
C ILE A 190 -7.96 11.25 -1.51
N LEU A 191 -8.57 10.08 -1.74
CA LEU A 191 -8.91 9.59 -3.06
C LEU A 191 -9.85 10.54 -3.85
N PRO A 192 -10.97 11.04 -3.29
CA PRO A 192 -11.79 12.02 -4.01
C PRO A 192 -11.05 13.31 -4.35
N ASN A 193 -10.21 13.83 -3.44
CA ASN A 193 -9.43 15.05 -3.70
C ASN A 193 -8.37 14.82 -4.79
N PHE A 194 -7.67 13.69 -4.74
CA PHE A 194 -6.71 13.29 -5.75
C PHE A 194 -7.41 13.12 -7.11
N LEU A 195 -8.49 12.34 -7.18
CA LEU A 195 -9.25 12.10 -8.40
C LEU A 195 -9.87 13.38 -8.96
N GLY A 196 -10.42 14.26 -8.12
CA GLY A 196 -10.96 15.55 -8.57
C GLY A 196 -9.89 16.50 -9.13
N MET A 197 -8.63 16.34 -8.72
CA MET A 197 -7.52 17.08 -9.30
C MET A 197 -7.09 16.48 -10.66
N ILE A 198 -7.00 15.16 -10.74
CA ILE A 198 -6.44 14.49 -11.92
C ILE A 198 -7.47 14.17 -13.01
N CYS A 199 -8.75 14.04 -12.66
CA CYS A 199 -9.85 13.75 -13.58
C CYS A 199 -10.70 14.99 -13.81
N LYS A 200 -10.83 15.43 -15.07
CA LYS A 200 -11.93 16.32 -15.48
C LYS A 200 -13.05 15.45 -16.03
N LEU A 201 -14.23 15.57 -15.43
CA LEU A 201 -15.46 15.09 -16.06
C LEU A 201 -15.73 15.97 -17.29
N HIS A 202 -15.99 15.34 -18.43
CA HIS A 202 -16.50 16.07 -19.59
C HIS A 202 -17.79 16.83 -19.21
N ASN A 203 -18.06 17.96 -19.87
CA ASN A 203 -19.28 18.76 -19.72
C ASN A 203 -20.52 17.91 -19.42
N GLU A 204 -21.35 18.41 -18.50
CA GLU A 204 -22.63 17.86 -18.04
C GLU A 204 -23.34 17.03 -19.12
N GLY A 205 -23.13 15.70 -19.12
CA GLY A 205 -23.83 14.79 -20.04
C GLY A 205 -23.09 13.53 -20.50
N SER A 206 -21.76 13.43 -20.40
CA SER A 206 -21.04 12.18 -20.75
C SER A 206 -20.21 11.62 -19.58
N PRO A 207 -20.25 10.29 -19.32
CA PRO A 207 -19.57 9.67 -18.17
C PRO A 207 -18.06 9.45 -18.37
N VAL A 208 -17.45 10.06 -19.39
CA VAL A 208 -16.04 9.83 -19.74
C VAL A 208 -15.17 10.86 -19.02
N ALA A 209 -14.42 10.39 -18.01
CA ALA A 209 -13.41 11.20 -17.36
C ALA A 209 -12.11 11.17 -18.17
N GLN A 210 -11.48 12.33 -18.33
CA GLN A 210 -10.15 12.43 -18.94
C GLN A 210 -9.15 12.94 -17.91
N LEU A 211 -7.90 12.47 -18.01
CA LEU A 211 -6.81 13.06 -17.24
C LEU A 211 -6.68 14.54 -17.62
N THR A 212 -6.66 15.42 -16.62
CA THR A 212 -6.45 16.86 -16.83
C THR A 212 -5.11 17.08 -17.53
N THR A 213 -5.12 17.33 -18.84
CA THR A 213 -3.90 17.33 -19.66
C THR A 213 -3.00 18.54 -19.48
N THR A 214 -3.39 19.60 -18.77
CA THR A 214 -2.48 20.70 -18.42
C THR A 214 -2.96 21.50 -17.20
N LEU A 215 -2.11 21.63 -16.17
CA LEU A 215 -2.17 22.77 -15.22
C LEU A 215 -1.27 23.95 -15.67
N HIS A 216 -0.32 23.75 -16.61
CA HIS A 216 0.24 24.73 -17.56
C HIS A 216 1.56 24.18 -18.13
N SER A 217 1.53 23.47 -19.27
CA SER A 217 2.74 23.25 -20.09
C SER A 217 2.39 22.52 -21.38
N LYS A 218 2.94 23.00 -22.51
CA LYS A 218 2.89 22.35 -23.83
C LYS A 218 3.85 21.14 -23.93
N ASN A 219 4.17 20.48 -22.82
CA ASN A 219 4.95 19.25 -22.83
C ASN A 219 4.03 18.02 -22.86
N THR A 220 4.25 17.17 -23.84
CA THR A 220 3.44 16.02 -24.23
C THR A 220 3.17 15.01 -23.10
N ASN A 221 1.91 14.98 -22.66
CA ASN A 221 0.92 13.90 -22.72
C ASN A 221 1.21 12.48 -22.15
N VAL A 222 2.44 12.03 -21.89
CA VAL A 222 2.70 10.63 -21.44
C VAL A 222 3.51 10.54 -20.14
N LYS A 223 4.63 11.27 -19.99
CA LYS A 223 5.46 11.24 -18.77
C LYS A 223 4.70 11.72 -17.52
N TRP A 224 3.89 12.76 -17.68
CA TRP A 224 3.00 13.22 -16.61
C TRP A 224 2.00 12.13 -16.22
N ARG A 225 1.38 11.47 -17.20
CA ARG A 225 0.43 10.38 -16.96
C ARG A 225 1.10 9.22 -16.24
N ILE A 226 2.31 8.83 -16.64
CA ILE A 226 3.09 7.79 -15.95
C ILE A 226 3.26 8.16 -14.48
N LYS A 227 3.73 9.38 -14.17
CA LYS A 227 3.93 9.83 -12.77
C LYS A 227 2.62 9.85 -11.97
N VAL A 228 1.52 10.33 -12.57
CA VAL A 228 0.21 10.38 -11.89
C VAL A 228 -0.31 8.96 -11.64
N LEU A 229 -0.19 8.06 -12.61
CA LEU A 229 -0.61 6.67 -12.47
C LEU A 229 0.27 5.89 -11.50
N GLU A 230 1.58 6.16 -11.45
CA GLU A 230 2.50 5.58 -10.47
C GLU A 230 2.09 5.95 -9.04
N ARG A 231 1.75 7.22 -8.80
CA ARG A 231 1.24 7.68 -7.49
C ARG A 231 -0.06 7.00 -7.12
N LEU A 232 -0.98 6.88 -8.08
CA LEU A 232 -2.25 6.20 -7.88
C LEU A 232 -2.03 4.71 -7.58
N ALA A 233 -1.15 4.04 -8.32
CA ALA A 233 -0.77 2.65 -8.11
C ALA A 233 -0.18 2.43 -6.70
N ASN A 234 0.71 3.32 -6.27
CA ASN A 234 1.30 3.25 -4.93
C ASN A 234 0.24 3.46 -3.84
N LEU A 235 -0.66 4.44 -4.00
CA LEU A 235 -1.77 4.67 -3.07
C LEU A 235 -2.66 3.43 -2.93
N PHE A 236 -3.06 2.82 -4.05
CA PHE A 236 -3.89 1.60 -4.04
C PHE A 236 -3.15 0.41 -3.42
N THR A 237 -1.86 0.24 -3.70
CA THR A 237 -1.03 -0.81 -3.09
C THR A 237 -0.95 -0.63 -1.57
N SER A 238 -0.83 0.61 -1.09
CA SER A 238 -0.86 0.93 0.35
C SER A 238 -2.21 0.64 0.99
N ILE A 239 -3.33 0.92 0.29
CA ILE A 239 -4.67 0.58 0.76
C ILE A 239 -4.85 -0.94 0.91
N VAL A 240 -4.44 -1.70 -0.10
CA VAL A 240 -4.54 -3.16 -0.10
C VAL A 240 -3.64 -3.79 0.97
N SER A 241 -2.40 -3.31 1.11
CA SER A 241 -1.48 -3.83 2.13
C SER A 241 -1.99 -3.56 3.55
N TYR A 242 -2.52 -2.36 3.81
CA TYR A 242 -3.16 -2.02 5.07
C TYR A 242 -4.38 -2.92 5.37
N ARG A 243 -5.24 -3.15 4.37
CA ARG A 243 -6.39 -4.07 4.48
C ARG A 243 -5.95 -5.48 4.88
N LYS A 244 -4.95 -6.04 4.19
CA LYS A 244 -4.40 -7.36 4.51
C LYS A 244 -3.83 -7.43 5.92
N LEU A 245 -3.12 -6.39 6.35
CA LEU A 245 -2.62 -6.29 7.72
C LEU A 245 -3.76 -6.36 8.73
N CYS A 246 -4.83 -5.57 8.54
CA CYS A 246 -6.02 -5.61 9.39
C CYS A 246 -6.73 -6.98 9.40
N ILE A 247 -6.72 -7.71 8.29
CA ILE A 247 -7.28 -9.07 8.23
C ILE A 247 -6.39 -10.05 8.99
N SER A 248 -5.06 -9.96 8.83
CA SER A 248 -4.11 -10.85 9.53
C SER A 248 -4.13 -10.68 11.05
N THR A 249 -4.31 -9.45 11.54
CA THR A 249 -4.48 -9.19 12.97
C THR A 249 -5.81 -9.74 13.50
N ARG A 250 -6.87 -9.70 12.68
CA ARG A 250 -8.16 -10.34 13.00
C ARG A 250 -8.08 -11.88 12.96
N SER A 251 -7.33 -12.47 12.04
CA SER A 251 -7.16 -13.93 11.93
C SER A 251 -6.24 -14.54 12.98
N SER A 252 -5.63 -13.71 13.84
CA SER A 252 -4.94 -14.18 15.06
C SER A 252 -5.93 -14.53 16.18
N MET A 253 -7.23 -14.25 15.99
CA MET A 253 -8.34 -14.80 16.77
C MET A 253 -8.74 -16.18 16.19
N PRO A 254 -9.17 -17.14 17.02
CA PRO A 254 -9.45 -18.51 16.58
C PRO A 254 -10.48 -18.55 15.43
N LEU A 255 -10.12 -19.28 14.37
CA LEU A 255 -10.89 -19.42 13.13
C LEU A 255 -12.16 -20.25 13.37
N PHE A 256 -13.34 -19.64 13.20
CA PHE A 256 -14.60 -20.38 13.18
C PHE A 256 -14.86 -20.94 11.78
N VAL A 257 -14.80 -22.27 11.62
CA VAL A 257 -15.14 -22.95 10.36
C VAL A 257 -16.62 -23.34 10.40
N LYS A 258 -17.46 -22.70 9.58
CA LYS A 258 -18.84 -23.18 9.33
C LYS A 258 -18.80 -24.31 8.30
N THR A 259 -19.02 -25.54 8.74
CA THR A 259 -19.16 -26.70 7.84
C THR A 259 -20.59 -26.85 7.33
N LYS A 260 -20.75 -27.34 6.09
CA LYS A 260 -22.06 -27.69 5.53
C LYS A 260 -22.54 -29.03 6.09
N LYS A 261 -23.87 -29.20 6.20
CA LYS A 261 -24.69 -30.27 6.84
C LYS A 261 -24.29 -31.75 6.69
N TYR A 262 -23.28 -32.12 5.92
CA TYR A 262 -22.89 -33.52 5.68
C TYR A 262 -21.59 -33.96 6.36
N THR A 263 -21.00 -33.12 7.22
CA THR A 263 -19.90 -33.55 8.11
C THR A 263 -20.49 -34.24 9.33
N ARG A 264 -20.46 -35.58 9.38
CA ARG A 264 -21.11 -36.37 10.45
C ARG A 264 -20.28 -36.58 11.71
N PHE A 265 -19.00 -36.21 11.75
CA PHE A 265 -18.22 -36.19 13.00
C PHE A 265 -16.94 -35.35 12.88
N ILE A 266 -16.63 -34.63 13.96
CA ILE A 266 -15.33 -34.03 14.27
C ILE A 266 -14.97 -34.59 15.65
N PRO A 267 -13.89 -35.37 15.82
CA PRO A 267 -13.51 -35.84 17.14
C PRO A 267 -12.84 -34.68 17.89
N VAL A 268 -13.53 -34.10 18.86
CA VAL A 268 -12.95 -33.18 19.83
C VAL A 268 -12.87 -33.94 21.15
N TYR A 269 -11.69 -34.42 21.52
CA TYR A 269 -11.48 -34.99 22.85
C TYR A 269 -11.44 -33.84 23.88
N SER A 270 -12.59 -33.53 24.48
CA SER A 270 -12.72 -33.29 25.93
C SER A 270 -14.19 -33.00 26.30
N ASP A 271 -14.67 -33.69 27.34
CA ASP A 271 -16.06 -33.69 27.80
C ASP A 271 -16.40 -32.51 28.73
N SER A 272 -16.00 -31.30 28.35
CA SER A 272 -16.42 -30.06 29.04
C SER A 272 -16.71 -28.95 28.04
N ALA A 273 -17.96 -28.47 28.05
CA ALA A 273 -18.33 -27.28 27.31
C ALA A 273 -17.63 -26.07 27.95
N ILE A 274 -16.54 -25.62 27.34
CA ILE A 274 -15.91 -24.36 27.73
C ILE A 274 -16.78 -23.23 27.17
N GLN A 275 -17.65 -22.69 28.01
CA GLN A 275 -18.35 -21.45 27.75
C GLN A 275 -17.43 -20.29 28.13
N PHE A 276 -16.76 -19.69 27.14
CA PHE A 276 -16.05 -18.45 27.34
C PHE A 276 -17.05 -17.29 27.35
N CYS A 277 -17.38 -16.78 28.54
CA CYS A 277 -17.98 -15.45 28.70
C CYS A 277 -16.83 -14.46 28.91
N GLU A 278 -16.42 -13.78 27.84
CA GLU A 278 -15.49 -12.65 27.93
C GLU A 278 -16.29 -11.42 28.38
N ILE A 279 -16.25 -11.10 29.67
CA ILE A 279 -16.71 -9.80 30.17
C ILE A 279 -15.48 -8.89 30.16
N ASN A 280 -15.38 -8.10 29.10
CA ASN A 280 -14.36 -7.08 28.97
C ASN A 280 -14.76 -5.88 29.85
N LEU A 281 -14.17 -5.76 31.04
CA LEU A 281 -14.44 -4.66 31.98
C LEU A 281 -13.81 -3.33 31.56
N ASP A 282 -13.06 -3.30 30.45
CA ASP A 282 -12.48 -2.09 29.85
C ASP A 282 -13.26 -1.61 28.60
N GLU A 283 -14.35 -2.29 28.22
CA GLU A 283 -15.27 -1.82 27.16
C GLU A 283 -16.44 -1.00 27.74
N ASP A 284 -16.11 0.02 28.53
CA ASP A 284 -17.01 1.15 28.69
C ASP A 284 -16.58 2.27 27.73
N ILE A 285 -17.49 2.59 26.80
CA ILE A 285 -17.49 3.77 25.91
C ILE A 285 -16.63 3.65 24.63
N SER A 286 -17.08 2.88 23.62
CA SER A 286 -16.81 3.24 22.20
C SER A 286 -17.64 2.49 21.13
N ILE A 287 -18.83 1.96 21.46
CA ILE A 287 -19.67 1.27 20.46
C ILE A 287 -20.20 2.21 19.36
N ASP A 288 -20.09 3.54 19.49
CA ASP A 288 -20.72 4.49 18.55
C ASP A 288 -19.78 5.47 17.82
N ASN A 289 -18.47 5.18 17.75
CA ASN A 289 -17.52 6.02 16.99
C ASN A 289 -16.57 5.21 16.08
N ARG A 290 -17.05 4.14 15.45
CA ARG A 290 -16.40 3.60 14.25
C ARG A 290 -16.65 4.57 13.08
N GLU A 291 -15.97 5.72 13.08
CA GLU A 291 -15.78 6.55 11.86
C GLU A 291 -15.44 5.57 10.73
N LYS A 292 -16.19 5.59 9.61
CA LYS A 292 -16.03 4.67 8.46
C LYS A 292 -14.55 4.59 8.02
N GLU A 293 -13.77 3.67 8.62
CA GLU A 293 -12.35 3.47 8.32
C GLU A 293 -12.13 2.82 6.95
N THR A 294 -13.23 2.45 6.30
CA THR A 294 -13.30 1.83 5.00
C THR A 294 -14.13 2.70 4.06
N LEU A 295 -13.65 2.88 2.82
CA LEU A 295 -14.47 3.38 1.72
C LEU A 295 -15.80 2.62 1.71
N SER A 296 -16.92 3.34 1.68
CA SER A 296 -18.22 2.70 1.54
C SER A 296 -18.28 1.97 0.19
N ILE A 297 -19.10 0.92 0.10
CA ILE A 297 -19.28 0.15 -1.13
C ILE A 297 -19.72 1.08 -2.29
N GLU A 298 -20.60 2.02 -2.00
CA GLU A 298 -21.11 2.99 -2.98
C GLU A 298 -20.01 3.91 -3.51
N GLU A 299 -19.18 4.47 -2.62
CA GLU A 299 -18.04 5.31 -3.01
C GLU A 299 -17.02 4.51 -3.80
N PHE A 300 -16.72 3.28 -3.37
CA PHE A 300 -15.81 2.38 -4.09
C PHE A 300 -16.31 2.10 -5.51
N VAL A 301 -17.59 1.74 -5.66
CA VAL A 301 -18.23 1.50 -6.96
C VAL A 301 -18.15 2.75 -7.85
N LYS A 302 -18.42 3.94 -7.29
CA LYS A 302 -18.29 5.22 -8.00
C LYS A 302 -16.87 5.45 -8.52
N TYR A 303 -15.85 5.21 -7.69
CA TYR A 303 -14.45 5.39 -8.08
C TYR A 303 -14.00 4.36 -9.12
N VAL A 304 -14.42 3.10 -8.98
CA VAL A 304 -14.08 2.05 -9.94
C VAL A 304 -14.72 2.32 -11.31
N ASN A 305 -15.98 2.77 -11.33
CA ASN A 305 -16.66 3.21 -12.56
C ASN A 305 -15.98 4.38 -13.25
N LEU A 306 -15.29 5.25 -12.49
CA LEU A 306 -14.50 6.34 -13.04
C LEU A 306 -13.13 5.85 -13.56
N LEU A 307 -12.44 5.04 -12.75
CA LEU A 307 -11.05 4.64 -12.97
C LEU A 307 -10.89 3.62 -14.08
N MET A 308 -11.72 2.57 -14.13
CA MET A 308 -11.54 1.50 -15.12
C MET A 308 -11.64 1.98 -16.58
N PRO A 309 -12.62 2.83 -16.95
CA PRO A 309 -12.65 3.45 -18.28
C PRO A 309 -11.47 4.39 -18.50
N LEU A 310 -11.16 5.26 -17.53
CA LEU A 310 -10.03 6.18 -17.62
C LEU A 310 -8.70 5.45 -17.90
N MET A 311 -8.42 4.37 -17.18
CA MET A 311 -7.23 3.54 -17.38
C MET A 311 -7.20 2.92 -18.79
N SER A 312 -8.37 2.51 -19.29
CA SER A 312 -8.51 1.98 -20.64
C SER A 312 -8.25 3.05 -21.70
N ASP A 313 -8.82 4.25 -21.54
CA ASP A 313 -8.69 5.34 -22.49
C ASP A 313 -7.24 5.84 -22.56
N ILE A 314 -6.58 6.00 -21.41
CA ILE A 314 -5.15 6.37 -21.34
C ILE A 314 -4.29 5.32 -22.05
N TRP A 315 -4.61 4.03 -21.87
CA TRP A 315 -3.89 2.95 -22.54
C TRP A 315 -4.12 2.97 -24.05
N LEU A 316 -5.38 3.06 -24.48
CA LEU A 316 -5.74 3.05 -25.91
C LEU A 316 -5.17 4.23 -26.69
N GLU A 317 -4.96 5.39 -26.05
CA GLU A 317 -4.33 6.56 -26.68
C GLU A 317 -2.85 6.33 -27.04
N VAL A 318 -2.15 5.47 -26.29
CA VAL A 318 -0.70 5.23 -26.46
C VAL A 318 -0.40 3.86 -27.08
N CYS A 319 -1.39 2.98 -27.15
CA CYS A 319 -1.25 1.63 -27.69
C CYS A 319 -1.28 1.66 -29.22
N PRO A 320 -0.32 1.01 -29.92
CA PRO A 320 -0.27 1.04 -31.38
C PRO A 320 -1.47 0.33 -32.05
N ASP A 321 -1.96 0.92 -33.14
CA ASP A 321 -3.05 0.39 -33.97
C ASP A 321 -2.52 -0.49 -35.11
N GLU A 322 -1.84 -1.59 -34.79
CA GLU A 322 -1.43 -2.55 -35.80
C GLU A 322 -2.29 -3.83 -35.72
N LYS A 323 -3.05 -4.09 -36.79
CA LYS A 323 -3.70 -5.37 -37.04
C LYS A 323 -2.62 -6.37 -37.46
N ILE A 324 -1.94 -6.99 -36.51
CA ILE A 324 -1.03 -8.09 -36.81
C ILE A 324 -1.77 -9.41 -36.61
N GLU A 325 -1.48 -10.37 -37.50
CA GLU A 325 -1.94 -11.75 -37.42
C GLU A 325 -1.75 -12.29 -36.00
N SER A 326 -2.70 -13.11 -35.56
CA SER A 326 -2.66 -13.76 -34.26
C SER A 326 -1.27 -14.36 -34.02
N TYR A 327 -0.69 -14.10 -32.85
CA TYR A 327 0.55 -14.68 -32.30
C TYR A 327 1.88 -13.91 -32.43
N THR A 328 1.93 -12.71 -33.02
CA THR A 328 3.15 -11.87 -33.00
C THR A 328 3.14 -10.86 -31.83
N GLU A 329 4.26 -10.74 -31.10
CA GLU A 329 4.42 -9.73 -30.04
C GLU A 329 4.20 -8.31 -30.58
N ILE A 330 3.35 -7.52 -29.92
CA ILE A 330 3.20 -6.10 -30.25
C ILE A 330 4.29 -5.31 -29.53
N THR A 331 5.20 -4.74 -30.32
CA THR A 331 6.31 -3.94 -29.81
C THR A 331 5.85 -2.56 -29.32
N ILE A 332 6.10 -2.26 -28.05
CA ILE A 332 5.81 -0.96 -27.42
C ILE A 332 7.09 -0.24 -26.96
N LEU A 333 7.01 1.09 -26.91
CA LEU A 333 8.07 1.96 -26.39
C LEU A 333 8.26 1.77 -24.88
N SER A 334 9.45 2.08 -24.36
CA SER A 334 9.75 1.95 -22.92
C SER A 334 8.83 2.78 -22.02
N GLU A 335 8.46 3.99 -22.46
CA GLU A 335 7.54 4.86 -21.71
C GLU A 335 6.12 4.28 -21.69
N THR A 336 5.67 3.70 -22.81
CA THR A 336 4.38 3.00 -22.94
C THR A 336 4.33 1.74 -22.07
N ALA A 337 5.43 1.00 -21.97
CA ALA A 337 5.54 -0.17 -21.08
C ALA A 337 5.45 0.21 -19.59
N ALA A 338 6.06 1.34 -19.19
CA ALA A 338 5.94 1.87 -17.84
C ALA A 338 4.51 2.35 -17.53
N LEU A 339 3.86 2.98 -18.51
CA LEU A 339 2.44 3.35 -18.40
C LEU A 339 1.55 2.12 -18.21
N LEU A 340 1.74 1.07 -19.03
CA LEU A 340 1.01 -0.18 -18.91
C LEU A 340 1.22 -0.84 -17.54
N LYS A 341 2.46 -0.85 -17.03
CA LYS A 341 2.76 -1.35 -15.69
C LYS A 341 1.88 -0.68 -14.63
N ASN A 342 1.83 0.65 -14.61
CA ASN A 342 1.03 1.38 -13.63
C ASN A 342 -0.47 1.08 -13.79
N VAL A 343 -0.97 0.98 -15.03
CA VAL A 343 -2.36 0.59 -15.32
C VAL A 343 -2.69 -0.78 -14.71
N ILE A 344 -1.84 -1.77 -14.96
CA ILE A 344 -2.04 -3.14 -14.50
C ILE A 344 -1.96 -3.23 -12.98
N VAL A 345 -1.01 -2.53 -12.33
CA VAL A 345 -0.91 -2.49 -10.86
C VAL A 345 -2.18 -1.92 -10.21
N ILE A 346 -2.75 -0.84 -10.78
CA ILE A 346 -4.00 -0.27 -10.28
C ILE A 346 -5.14 -1.27 -10.40
N MET A 347 -5.31 -1.89 -11.59
CA MET A 347 -6.36 -2.91 -11.80
C MET A 347 -6.20 -4.11 -10.87
N GLN A 348 -4.96 -4.57 -10.66
CA GLN A 348 -4.66 -5.66 -9.73
C GLN A 348 -4.97 -5.29 -8.28
N SER A 349 -4.69 -4.05 -7.87
CA SER A 349 -5.04 -3.58 -6.54
C SER A 349 -6.55 -3.48 -6.34
N ILE A 350 -7.31 -3.07 -7.36
CA ILE A 350 -8.79 -3.07 -7.31
C ILE A 350 -9.31 -4.51 -7.13
N VAL A 351 -8.84 -5.43 -7.96
CA VAL A 351 -9.19 -6.87 -7.89
C VAL A 351 -8.86 -7.46 -6.52
N GLU A 352 -7.67 -7.16 -6.01
CA GLU A 352 -7.21 -7.65 -4.72
C GLU A 352 -7.98 -7.03 -3.55
N TYR A 353 -8.32 -5.75 -3.65
CA TYR A 353 -9.19 -5.08 -2.69
C TYR A 353 -10.56 -5.76 -2.64
N ILE A 354 -11.17 -6.07 -3.78
CA ILE A 354 -12.46 -6.80 -3.85
C ILE A 354 -12.35 -8.16 -3.16
N ASP A 355 -11.23 -8.88 -3.32
CA ASP A 355 -10.99 -10.15 -2.65
C ASP A 355 -10.73 -10.04 -1.13
N THR A 356 -10.30 -8.87 -0.65
CA THR A 356 -10.18 -8.59 0.80
C THR A 356 -11.50 -8.20 1.47
N LEU A 357 -12.57 -7.97 0.69
CA LEU A 357 -13.90 -7.77 1.27
C LEU A 357 -14.42 -9.09 1.83
N ASP A 358 -15.21 -9.01 2.90
CA ASP A 358 -15.64 -10.14 3.71
C ASP A 358 -16.28 -11.26 2.86
N GLN A 359 -15.66 -12.46 2.86
CA GLN A 359 -15.99 -13.51 1.90
C GLN A 359 -17.36 -14.16 2.16
N ASP A 360 -17.90 -14.02 3.37
CA ASP A 360 -19.18 -14.59 3.77
C ASP A 360 -20.38 -13.63 3.56
N ASP A 361 -20.14 -12.43 3.06
CA ASP A 361 -21.19 -11.44 2.77
C ASP A 361 -21.73 -11.60 1.34
N TYR A 362 -23.06 -11.73 1.23
CA TYR A 362 -23.79 -11.71 -0.04
C TYR A 362 -23.42 -10.48 -0.89
N SER A 363 -23.18 -9.34 -0.23
CA SER A 363 -22.79 -8.08 -0.88
C SER A 363 -21.47 -8.21 -1.66
N VAL A 364 -20.52 -9.02 -1.18
CA VAL A 364 -19.21 -9.21 -1.81
C VAL A 364 -19.32 -10.11 -3.03
N LYS A 365 -20.14 -11.17 -2.97
CA LYS A 365 -20.43 -11.98 -4.16
C LYS A 365 -21.07 -11.10 -5.23
N CYS A 366 -22.07 -10.29 -4.88
CA CYS A 366 -22.70 -9.35 -5.82
C CYS A 366 -21.67 -8.36 -6.40
N MET A 367 -20.74 -7.84 -5.59
CA MET A 367 -19.69 -6.93 -6.07
C MET A 367 -18.75 -7.59 -7.08
N LYS A 368 -18.34 -8.84 -6.84
CA LYS A 368 -17.50 -9.59 -7.79
C LYS A 368 -18.20 -9.79 -9.13
N HIS A 369 -19.48 -10.18 -9.10
CA HIS A 369 -20.27 -10.35 -10.33
C HIS A 369 -20.50 -9.02 -11.05
N TRP A 370 -20.90 -7.98 -10.32
CA TRP A 370 -21.03 -6.62 -10.87
C TRP A 370 -19.75 -6.16 -11.58
N PHE A 371 -18.59 -6.35 -10.94
CA PHE A 371 -17.32 -5.94 -11.52
C PHE A 371 -16.96 -6.78 -12.77
N LYS A 372 -17.22 -8.10 -12.76
CA LYS A 372 -17.11 -8.98 -13.94
C LYS A 372 -17.97 -8.45 -15.09
N ASP A 373 -19.27 -8.33 -14.84
CA ASP A 373 -20.28 -8.03 -15.87
C ASP A 373 -20.09 -6.62 -16.45
N THR A 374 -19.58 -5.68 -15.66
CA THR A 374 -19.37 -4.29 -16.10
C THR A 374 -18.10 -4.12 -16.94
N PHE A 375 -17.01 -4.83 -16.60
CA PHE A 375 -15.67 -4.51 -17.13
C PHE A 375 -14.99 -5.64 -17.91
N HIS A 376 -15.38 -6.91 -17.77
CA HIS A 376 -14.63 -8.04 -18.36
C HIS A 376 -14.56 -7.97 -19.88
N GLU A 377 -15.67 -7.69 -20.58
CA GLU A 377 -15.67 -7.58 -22.04
C GLU A 377 -14.81 -6.43 -22.56
N LYS A 378 -14.93 -5.25 -21.94
CA LYS A 378 -14.12 -4.07 -22.27
C LYS A 378 -12.64 -4.33 -22.00
N TYR A 379 -12.33 -5.01 -20.89
CA TYR A 379 -10.97 -5.42 -20.56
C TYR A 379 -10.38 -6.35 -21.63
N MET A 380 -11.11 -7.37 -22.07
CA MET A 380 -10.65 -8.26 -23.15
C MET A 380 -10.38 -7.48 -24.44
N LYS A 381 -11.30 -6.60 -24.83
CA LYS A 381 -11.16 -5.77 -26.03
C LYS A 381 -9.95 -4.83 -25.96
N ASN A 382 -9.68 -4.23 -24.80
CA ASN A 382 -8.67 -3.16 -24.68
C ASN A 382 -7.27 -3.68 -24.36
N PHE A 383 -7.15 -4.81 -23.63
CA PHE A 383 -5.87 -5.33 -23.13
C PHE A 383 -5.48 -6.70 -23.67
N LEU A 384 -6.43 -7.58 -24.03
CA LEU A 384 -6.11 -8.94 -24.51
C LEU A 384 -6.14 -9.07 -26.03
N SER A 385 -6.87 -8.21 -26.73
CA SER A 385 -6.88 -8.18 -28.20
C SER A 385 -5.48 -8.01 -28.81
N ARG A 386 -4.58 -7.37 -28.07
CA ARG A 386 -3.21 -6.99 -28.45
C ARG A 386 -2.13 -7.75 -27.67
N PHE A 387 -2.53 -8.75 -26.88
CA PHE A 387 -1.61 -9.55 -26.08
C PHE A 387 -0.94 -10.64 -26.96
N PRO A 388 0.37 -10.95 -26.78
CA PRO A 388 1.30 -10.41 -25.78
C PRO A 388 2.05 -9.14 -26.21
N TYR A 389 2.49 -8.34 -25.23
CA TYR A 389 3.26 -7.11 -25.45
C TYR A 389 4.77 -7.37 -25.39
N GLY A 390 5.54 -6.84 -26.34
CA GLY A 390 7.00 -6.88 -26.38
C GLY A 390 7.61 -5.47 -26.32
N LYS A 391 8.91 -5.35 -26.02
CA LYS A 391 9.59 -4.03 -25.97
C LYS A 391 10.54 -3.88 -27.16
N VAL A 392 10.53 -2.72 -27.82
CA VAL A 392 11.45 -2.43 -28.93
C VAL A 392 12.90 -2.52 -28.42
N LYS A 393 13.70 -3.45 -28.97
CA LYS A 393 15.16 -3.47 -28.74
C LYS A 393 15.74 -2.20 -29.37
N SER A 394 16.41 -1.36 -28.56
CA SER A 394 17.22 -0.28 -29.12
C SER A 394 18.30 -0.91 -29.98
N LEU A 395 18.27 -0.67 -31.30
CA LEU A 395 19.35 -1.03 -32.20
C LEU A 395 20.60 -0.22 -31.81
N ILE A 396 21.35 -0.71 -30.84
CA ILE A 396 22.76 -0.33 -30.69
C ILE A 396 23.46 -1.01 -31.87
N ASN A 397 24.17 -0.23 -32.67
CA ASN A 397 24.94 -0.66 -33.83
C ASN A 397 25.83 -1.88 -33.52
N GLU A 398 25.32 -3.09 -33.73
CA GLU A 398 26.16 -4.26 -33.99
C GLU A 398 26.19 -4.50 -35.48
N SER A 399 27.20 -3.89 -36.11
CA SER A 399 27.57 -4.18 -37.48
C SER A 399 27.91 -5.66 -37.65
N ARG A 400 27.18 -6.31 -38.57
CA ARG A 400 27.52 -7.55 -39.29
C ARG A 400 27.59 -8.84 -38.45
N LYS A 401 26.56 -9.68 -38.55
CA LYS A 401 26.69 -11.03 -39.12
C LYS A 401 25.33 -11.65 -39.49
N ARG A 402 25.41 -12.42 -40.59
CA ARG A 402 24.39 -13.02 -41.44
C ARG A 402 23.38 -13.92 -40.72
N GLN A 403 22.16 -13.93 -41.28
CA GLN A 403 21.21 -15.05 -41.39
C GLN A 403 21.21 -16.03 -40.20
N LYS A 404 20.28 -15.83 -39.26
CA LYS A 404 19.80 -16.88 -38.36
C LYS A 404 18.37 -17.24 -38.76
N ASP A 405 18.15 -18.55 -38.90
CA ASP A 405 16.90 -19.16 -39.30
C ASP A 405 15.73 -18.79 -38.37
N PHE A 406 14.58 -18.51 -38.98
CA PHE A 406 13.30 -18.30 -38.31
C PHE A 406 12.77 -19.64 -37.76
N SER A 407 13.07 -19.98 -36.51
CA SER A 407 12.30 -21.00 -35.77
C SER A 407 12.46 -21.00 -34.24
N GLN A 408 13.17 -20.03 -33.65
CA GLN A 408 13.25 -19.91 -32.19
C GLN A 408 12.69 -18.56 -31.72
N MET A 409 11.59 -18.65 -30.98
CA MET A 409 10.84 -17.55 -30.41
C MET A 409 11.64 -16.94 -29.25
N GLU A 410 12.49 -15.93 -29.53
CA GLU A 410 13.17 -15.14 -28.50
C GLU A 410 12.16 -14.16 -27.86
N PHE A 411 11.62 -14.52 -26.70
CA PHE A 411 10.77 -13.62 -25.91
C PHE A 411 11.54 -12.36 -25.50
N THR A 412 11.01 -11.17 -25.79
CA THR A 412 11.64 -9.92 -25.36
C THR A 412 11.30 -9.62 -23.88
N GLU A 413 12.32 -9.69 -23.01
CA GLU A 413 12.26 -9.50 -21.55
C GLU A 413 11.56 -8.20 -21.09
N GLY A 414 11.45 -7.19 -21.95
CA GLY A 414 11.08 -5.83 -21.55
C GLY A 414 9.64 -5.60 -21.07
N CYS A 415 8.72 -6.55 -21.24
CA CYS A 415 7.29 -6.42 -20.85
C CYS A 415 6.72 -7.62 -20.07
N LEU A 416 7.59 -8.49 -19.54
CA LEU A 416 7.18 -9.72 -18.87
C LEU A 416 6.25 -9.46 -17.67
N GLU A 417 6.59 -8.50 -16.80
CA GLU A 417 5.80 -8.16 -15.60
C GLU A 417 4.38 -7.73 -15.96
N GLN A 418 4.24 -6.90 -17.00
CA GLN A 418 2.98 -6.39 -17.51
C GLN A 418 2.13 -7.52 -18.10
N ASN A 419 2.73 -8.38 -18.93
CA ASN A 419 2.06 -9.53 -19.53
C ASN A 419 1.56 -10.51 -18.47
N LEU A 420 2.38 -10.84 -17.48
CA LEU A 420 1.96 -11.68 -16.35
C LEU A 420 0.79 -11.02 -15.59
N GLY A 421 0.82 -9.70 -15.40
CA GLY A 421 -0.28 -9.03 -14.73
C GLY A 421 -1.59 -9.01 -15.54
N VAL A 422 -1.50 -8.81 -16.86
CA VAL A 422 -2.64 -8.91 -17.80
C VAL A 422 -3.27 -10.30 -17.74
N CYS A 423 -2.44 -11.35 -17.77
CA CYS A 423 -2.89 -12.73 -17.63
C CYS A 423 -3.58 -12.95 -16.28
N GLN A 424 -2.99 -12.47 -15.18
CA GLN A 424 -3.55 -12.66 -13.85
C GLN A 424 -4.94 -12.03 -13.70
N ILE A 425 -5.14 -10.80 -14.18
CA ILE A 425 -6.45 -10.12 -14.11
C ILE A 425 -7.50 -10.91 -14.90
N HIS A 426 -7.15 -11.40 -16.10
CA HIS A 426 -8.08 -12.21 -16.89
C HIS A 426 -8.44 -13.52 -16.20
N ILE A 427 -7.43 -14.24 -15.68
CA ILE A 427 -7.63 -15.47 -14.92
C ILE A 427 -8.56 -15.21 -13.72
N TRP A 428 -8.37 -14.11 -13.01
CA TRP A 428 -9.26 -13.71 -11.93
C TRP A 428 -10.70 -13.48 -12.41
N PHE A 429 -10.93 -12.74 -13.50
CA PHE A 429 -12.29 -12.58 -14.07
C PHE A 429 -12.93 -13.92 -14.40
N THR A 430 -12.17 -14.84 -15.01
CA THR A 430 -12.69 -16.17 -15.36
C THR A 430 -12.98 -17.05 -14.14
N SER A 431 -12.33 -16.80 -13.00
CA SER A 431 -12.63 -17.49 -11.74
C SER A 431 -14.00 -17.13 -11.14
N LEU A 432 -14.63 -16.04 -11.63
CA LEU A 432 -15.92 -15.56 -11.15
C LEU A 432 -17.11 -16.15 -11.93
N PHE A 433 -16.88 -16.96 -12.95
CA PHE A 433 -17.95 -17.70 -13.60
C PHE A 433 -18.42 -18.82 -12.68
N ASN A 434 -19.71 -19.12 -12.71
CA ASN A 434 -20.20 -20.29 -11.99
C ASN A 434 -19.66 -21.56 -12.67
N CYS A 435 -19.38 -22.63 -11.91
CA CYS A 435 -18.86 -23.88 -12.51
C CYS A 435 -19.80 -24.47 -13.58
N ASN A 436 -21.10 -24.14 -13.53
CA ASN A 436 -22.10 -24.58 -14.49
C ASN A 436 -22.25 -23.63 -15.70
N GLU A 437 -21.57 -22.48 -15.69
CA GLU A 437 -21.64 -21.46 -16.74
C GLU A 437 -20.57 -21.76 -17.81
N GLN A 438 -21.00 -21.86 -19.06
CA GLN A 438 -20.09 -22.08 -20.17
C GLN A 438 -19.40 -20.78 -20.58
N PHE A 439 -18.10 -20.85 -20.82
CA PHE A 439 -17.31 -19.74 -21.31
C PHE A 439 -17.75 -19.33 -22.72
N PRO A 440 -17.95 -18.03 -22.96
CA PRO A 440 -18.04 -17.50 -24.31
C PRO A 440 -16.80 -17.90 -25.14
N LYS A 441 -16.99 -18.10 -26.44
CA LYS A 441 -15.91 -18.51 -27.36
C LYS A 441 -14.69 -17.59 -27.29
N SER A 442 -14.91 -16.27 -27.17
CA SER A 442 -13.86 -15.26 -27.00
C SER A 442 -13.05 -15.48 -25.72
N VAL A 443 -13.72 -15.67 -24.57
CA VAL A 443 -13.09 -15.94 -23.28
C VAL A 443 -12.24 -17.21 -23.35
N ARG A 444 -12.81 -18.30 -23.88
CA ARG A 444 -12.10 -19.58 -24.02
C ARG A 444 -10.83 -19.45 -24.87
N ASN A 445 -10.90 -18.72 -25.99
CA ASN A 445 -9.74 -18.49 -26.86
C ASN A 445 -8.61 -17.73 -26.12
N TYR A 446 -8.96 -16.70 -25.34
CA TYR A 446 -7.98 -15.96 -24.55
C TYR A 446 -7.37 -16.81 -23.44
N CYS A 447 -8.15 -17.64 -22.73
CA CYS A 447 -7.61 -18.59 -21.75
C CYS A 447 -6.56 -19.53 -22.37
N ILE A 448 -6.85 -20.09 -23.56
CA ILE A 448 -5.91 -20.98 -24.26
C ILE A 448 -4.64 -20.21 -24.67
N SER A 449 -4.78 -18.98 -25.18
CA SER A 449 -3.64 -18.14 -25.54
C SER A 449 -2.75 -17.81 -24.33
N ILE A 450 -3.37 -17.50 -23.19
CA ILE A 450 -2.68 -17.23 -21.93
C ILE A 450 -1.94 -18.48 -21.43
N LEU A 451 -2.53 -19.67 -21.53
CA LEU A 451 -1.86 -20.91 -21.15
C LEU A 451 -0.63 -21.19 -22.02
N LYS A 452 -0.74 -21.02 -23.33
CA LYS A 452 0.40 -21.18 -24.25
C LYS A 452 1.53 -20.23 -23.88
N TYR A 453 1.21 -18.96 -23.65
CA TYR A 453 2.18 -17.95 -23.21
C TYR A 453 2.83 -18.34 -21.87
N LEU A 454 2.01 -18.66 -20.87
CA LEU A 454 2.48 -19.02 -19.53
C LEU A 454 3.40 -20.25 -19.55
N ASN A 455 3.04 -21.28 -20.31
CA ASN A 455 3.85 -22.49 -20.43
C ASN A 455 5.22 -22.19 -21.06
N GLY A 456 5.26 -21.38 -22.13
CA GLY A 456 6.52 -20.94 -22.73
C GLY A 456 7.40 -20.12 -21.78
N ILE A 457 6.78 -19.34 -20.88
CA ILE A 457 7.50 -18.59 -19.84
C ILE A 457 8.04 -19.51 -18.74
N ILE A 458 7.28 -20.51 -18.29
CA ILE A 458 7.73 -21.46 -17.26
C ILE A 458 8.88 -22.33 -17.78
N GLU A 459 8.79 -22.80 -19.04
CA GLU A 459 9.83 -23.61 -19.68
C GLU A 459 11.16 -22.88 -19.79
N ASN A 460 11.13 -21.58 -20.10
CA ASN A 460 12.31 -20.75 -20.32
C ASN A 460 12.60 -19.81 -19.15
N TRP A 461 12.10 -20.13 -17.95
CA TRP A 461 12.21 -19.22 -16.82
C TRP A 461 13.65 -19.01 -16.37
N TYR A 462 14.05 -17.75 -16.20
CA TYR A 462 15.30 -17.34 -15.58
C TYR A 462 15.02 -16.40 -14.40
N ASN A 463 16.00 -16.27 -13.50
CA ASN A 463 15.86 -15.45 -12.30
C ASN A 463 15.58 -13.99 -12.67
N SER A 464 14.33 -13.58 -12.51
CA SER A 464 13.87 -12.23 -12.79
C SER A 464 13.19 -11.66 -11.56
N SER A 465 13.21 -10.33 -11.43
CA SER A 465 12.43 -9.58 -10.44
C SER A 465 10.91 -9.78 -10.54
N THR A 466 10.44 -10.50 -11.56
CA THR A 466 9.02 -10.76 -11.83
C THR A 466 8.48 -12.04 -11.16
N LEU A 467 9.32 -12.76 -10.41
CA LEU A 467 8.93 -13.97 -9.68
C LEU A 467 7.67 -13.77 -8.79
N PRO A 468 7.54 -12.70 -7.99
CA PRO A 468 6.34 -12.50 -7.16
C PRO A 468 5.05 -12.42 -7.99
N GLN A 469 5.12 -11.83 -9.19
CA GLN A 469 3.98 -11.72 -10.10
C GLN A 469 3.62 -13.07 -10.70
N LEU A 470 4.62 -13.87 -11.11
CA LEU A 470 4.38 -15.24 -11.55
C LEU A 470 3.73 -16.07 -10.44
N THR A 471 4.26 -16.01 -9.22
CA THR A 471 3.67 -16.72 -8.07
C THR A 471 2.22 -16.32 -7.86
N LYS A 472 1.91 -15.01 -7.90
CA LYS A 472 0.54 -14.48 -7.74
C LYS A 472 -0.39 -14.98 -8.85
N LEU A 473 0.09 -15.00 -10.10
CA LEU A 473 -0.65 -15.54 -11.24
C LEU A 473 -0.94 -17.03 -11.07
N LEU A 474 0.07 -17.83 -10.74
CA LEU A 474 -0.08 -19.29 -10.57
C LEU A 474 -1.04 -19.62 -9.42
N LYS A 475 -0.95 -18.92 -8.28
CA LYS A 475 -1.93 -19.07 -7.19
C LYS A 475 -3.35 -18.71 -7.66
N THR A 476 -3.50 -17.63 -8.44
CA THR A 476 -4.82 -17.24 -8.98
C THR A 476 -5.36 -18.30 -9.96
N LEU A 477 -4.49 -18.85 -10.81
CA LEU A 477 -4.84 -19.88 -11.79
C LEU A 477 -5.31 -21.17 -11.11
N PHE A 478 -4.47 -21.77 -10.27
CA PHE A 478 -4.78 -23.08 -9.71
C PHE A 478 -5.78 -23.01 -8.55
N LEU A 479 -5.65 -22.04 -7.64
CA LEU A 479 -6.45 -22.02 -6.41
C LEU A 479 -7.83 -21.36 -6.58
N LYS A 480 -7.99 -20.45 -7.57
CA LYS A 480 -9.26 -19.75 -7.81
C LYS A 480 -9.91 -20.17 -9.13
N ALA A 481 -9.18 -20.09 -10.24
CA ALA A 481 -9.77 -20.31 -11.56
C ALA A 481 -9.85 -21.80 -11.96
N GLY A 482 -9.03 -22.66 -11.36
CA GLY A 482 -8.88 -24.07 -11.69
C GLY A 482 -10.19 -24.83 -11.89
N PRO A 483 -11.07 -24.91 -10.86
CA PRO A 483 -12.33 -25.66 -10.97
C PRO A 483 -13.22 -25.21 -12.14
N VAL A 484 -13.28 -23.90 -12.37
CA VAL A 484 -14.08 -23.30 -13.45
C VAL A 484 -13.49 -23.63 -14.82
N TRP A 485 -12.16 -23.61 -14.95
CA TRP A 485 -11.46 -23.92 -16.20
C TRP A 485 -11.61 -25.39 -16.59
N TYR A 486 -11.51 -26.31 -15.64
CA TYR A 486 -11.78 -27.73 -15.87
C TYR A 486 -13.22 -27.97 -16.31
N SER A 487 -14.18 -27.31 -15.66
CA SER A 487 -15.61 -27.36 -16.03
C SER A 487 -15.86 -26.86 -17.46
N ASN A 488 -14.97 -26.00 -17.98
CA ASN A 488 -15.01 -25.43 -19.33
C ASN A 488 -14.06 -26.12 -20.33
N CYS A 489 -13.61 -27.34 -20.02
CA CYS A 489 -12.73 -28.15 -20.87
C CYS A 489 -11.39 -27.47 -21.21
N ILE A 490 -10.82 -26.72 -20.26
CA ILE A 490 -9.47 -26.16 -20.34
C ILE A 490 -8.60 -26.89 -19.32
N ASN A 491 -7.72 -27.77 -19.79
CA ASN A 491 -6.91 -28.62 -18.93
C ASN A 491 -5.61 -27.91 -18.49
N LEU A 492 -5.29 -27.97 -17.19
CA LEU A 492 -4.10 -27.38 -16.57
C LEU A 492 -2.93 -28.37 -16.35
N ASN A 493 -3.09 -29.63 -16.77
CA ASN A 493 -2.14 -30.72 -16.52
C ASN A 493 -0.75 -30.43 -17.11
N HIS A 494 -0.67 -29.91 -18.34
CA HIS A 494 0.63 -29.54 -18.92
C HIS A 494 1.33 -28.44 -18.11
N THR A 495 0.60 -27.41 -17.68
CA THR A 495 1.14 -26.34 -16.82
C THR A 495 1.57 -26.87 -15.46
N LEU A 496 0.78 -27.76 -14.85
CA LEU A 496 1.12 -28.42 -13.58
C LEU A 496 2.41 -29.25 -13.73
N ARG A 497 2.52 -30.03 -14.80
CA ARG A 497 3.73 -30.79 -15.13
C ARG A 497 4.95 -29.87 -15.27
N LEU A 498 4.82 -28.76 -15.97
CA LEU A 498 5.91 -27.79 -16.12
C LEU A 498 6.35 -27.18 -14.79
N ILE A 499 5.41 -26.87 -13.89
CA ILE A 499 5.73 -26.36 -12.55
C ILE A 499 6.45 -27.42 -11.70
N ILE A 500 6.01 -28.68 -11.77
CA ILE A 500 6.67 -29.80 -11.10
C ILE A 500 8.08 -30.03 -11.66
N GLU A 501 8.24 -30.06 -12.98
CA GLU A 501 9.54 -30.18 -13.65
C GLU A 501 10.45 -28.99 -13.32
N ALA A 502 9.93 -27.76 -13.32
CA ALA A 502 10.67 -26.57 -12.92
C ALA A 502 11.13 -26.64 -11.45
N SER A 503 10.25 -27.07 -10.54
CA SER A 503 10.58 -27.22 -9.11
C SER A 503 11.68 -28.26 -8.83
N SER A 504 11.85 -29.22 -9.74
CA SER A 504 12.85 -30.30 -9.61
C SER A 504 14.16 -30.03 -10.34
N ARG A 505 14.14 -29.29 -11.47
CA ARG A 505 15.32 -29.02 -12.32
C ARG A 505 16.13 -27.78 -11.93
N LEU A 506 15.53 -26.79 -11.27
CA LEU A 506 16.16 -25.47 -11.12
C LEU A 506 17.19 -25.42 -9.96
N PRO A 507 18.39 -24.87 -10.20
CA PRO A 507 19.38 -24.60 -9.14
C PRO A 507 19.04 -23.37 -8.28
N ASN A 508 18.00 -22.60 -8.65
CA ASN A 508 17.57 -21.43 -7.89
C ASN A 508 16.68 -21.83 -6.70
N LYS A 509 17.23 -21.72 -5.50
CA LYS A 509 16.54 -21.98 -4.23
C LYS A 509 15.22 -21.18 -4.12
N GLU A 510 15.18 -19.92 -4.54
CA GLU A 510 14.01 -19.06 -4.29
C GLU A 510 12.77 -19.44 -5.12
N LEU A 511 12.92 -19.62 -6.44
CA LEU A 511 11.82 -20.07 -7.30
C LEU A 511 11.33 -21.46 -6.87
N GLN A 512 12.26 -22.35 -6.53
CA GLN A 512 11.95 -23.69 -6.07
C GLN A 512 11.05 -23.66 -4.82
N SER A 513 11.40 -22.88 -3.78
CA SER A 513 10.57 -22.78 -2.57
C SER A 513 9.18 -22.21 -2.87
N HIS A 514 9.07 -21.20 -3.76
CA HIS A 514 7.78 -20.62 -4.14
C HIS A 514 6.89 -21.58 -4.93
N LEU A 515 7.46 -22.37 -5.85
CA LEU A 515 6.71 -23.38 -6.59
C LEU A 515 6.24 -24.51 -5.67
N TYR A 516 7.09 -24.98 -4.74
CA TYR A 516 6.66 -25.95 -3.73
C TYR A 516 5.53 -25.41 -2.85
N LEU A 517 5.58 -24.14 -2.44
CA LEU A 517 4.46 -23.52 -1.71
C LEU A 517 3.16 -23.54 -2.51
N ILE A 518 3.21 -23.23 -3.81
CA ILE A 518 2.02 -23.30 -4.67
C ILE A 518 1.50 -24.73 -4.78
N ILE A 519 2.40 -25.70 -5.01
CA ILE A 519 2.01 -27.11 -5.11
C ILE A 519 1.41 -27.59 -3.78
N GLY A 520 2.00 -27.20 -2.65
CA GLY A 520 1.46 -27.43 -1.31
C GLY A 520 0.07 -26.83 -1.13
N ASP A 521 -0.14 -25.57 -1.50
CA ASP A 521 -1.46 -24.92 -1.45
C ASP A 521 -2.50 -25.69 -2.31
N ILE A 522 -2.10 -26.18 -3.49
CA ILE A 522 -2.95 -27.01 -4.37
C ILE A 522 -3.31 -28.33 -3.68
N MET A 523 -2.34 -28.96 -3.02
CA MET A 523 -2.53 -30.24 -2.32
C MET A 523 -3.45 -30.10 -1.10
N LEU A 524 -3.38 -28.99 -0.39
CA LEU A 524 -4.17 -28.76 0.82
C LEU A 524 -5.60 -28.31 0.52
N ASN A 525 -5.86 -27.70 -0.63
CA ASN A 525 -7.19 -27.22 -0.99
C ASN A 525 -8.13 -28.39 -1.33
N SER A 526 -9.22 -28.56 -0.59
CA SER A 526 -10.16 -29.67 -0.78
C SER A 526 -11.05 -29.55 -2.03
N ASN A 527 -11.12 -28.36 -2.62
CA ASN A 527 -12.04 -28.06 -3.72
C ASN A 527 -11.44 -28.33 -5.11
N LEU A 528 -10.19 -28.82 -5.19
CA LEU A 528 -9.44 -29.00 -6.44
C LEU A 528 -9.42 -30.47 -6.91
N ASN A 529 -10.58 -31.13 -6.90
CA ASN A 529 -10.67 -32.57 -7.16
C ASN A 529 -10.21 -32.97 -8.56
N GLU A 530 -10.44 -32.11 -9.57
CA GLU A 530 -10.06 -32.36 -10.95
C GLU A 530 -8.54 -32.41 -11.12
N LEU A 531 -7.82 -31.51 -10.43
CA LEU A 531 -6.36 -31.49 -10.40
C LEU A 531 -5.81 -32.71 -9.66
N HIS A 532 -6.44 -33.10 -8.54
CA HIS A 532 -6.00 -34.25 -7.74
C HIS A 532 -6.18 -35.60 -8.47
N ARG A 533 -7.06 -35.66 -9.48
CA ARG A 533 -7.26 -36.86 -10.32
C ARG A 533 -6.23 -37.02 -11.44
N GLU A 534 -5.42 -36.00 -11.71
CA GLU A 534 -4.41 -36.08 -12.78
C GLU A 534 -3.28 -37.03 -12.37
N LYS A 535 -2.92 -37.99 -13.25
CA LYS A 535 -1.87 -39.00 -12.96
C LYS A 535 -0.51 -38.38 -12.63
N ILE A 536 -0.21 -37.22 -13.21
CA ILE A 536 1.05 -36.49 -12.97
C ILE A 536 1.10 -35.98 -11.53
N PHE A 537 -0.05 -35.57 -10.99
CA PHE A 537 -0.15 -35.13 -9.61
C PHE A 537 0.05 -36.32 -8.65
N GLU A 538 -0.64 -37.44 -8.89
CA GLU A 538 -0.45 -38.68 -8.13
C GLU A 538 1.02 -39.14 -8.13
N SER A 539 1.64 -39.20 -9.32
CA SER A 539 3.06 -39.56 -9.47
C SER A 539 4.01 -38.59 -8.78
N PHE A 540 3.67 -37.31 -8.65
CA PHE A 540 4.50 -36.37 -7.91
C PHE A 540 4.37 -36.56 -6.40
N VAL A 541 3.13 -36.76 -5.91
CA VAL A 541 2.84 -37.01 -4.49
C VAL A 541 3.58 -38.25 -3.99
N THR A 542 3.60 -39.33 -4.77
CA THR A 542 4.30 -40.57 -4.41
C THR A 542 5.81 -40.37 -4.28
N ILE A 543 6.41 -39.47 -5.05
CA ILE A 543 7.86 -39.20 -5.04
C ILE A 543 8.27 -38.24 -3.91
N LEU A 544 7.34 -37.50 -3.28
CA LEU A 544 7.67 -36.50 -2.25
C LEU A 544 8.55 -36.99 -1.10
N PRO A 545 8.36 -38.19 -0.51
CA PRO A 545 9.24 -38.69 0.55
C PRO A 545 10.70 -38.81 0.12
N SER A 546 10.95 -39.06 -1.17
CA SER A 546 12.31 -39.13 -1.70
C SER A 546 13.08 -37.80 -1.60
N LEU A 547 12.37 -36.66 -1.50
CA LEU A 547 12.99 -35.36 -1.28
C LEU A 547 13.72 -35.28 0.07
N LEU A 548 13.31 -36.08 1.06
CA LEU A 548 13.96 -36.17 2.38
C LEU A 548 15.31 -36.91 2.33
N LEU A 549 15.66 -37.53 1.21
CA LEU A 549 16.97 -38.16 1.00
C LEU A 549 18.01 -37.20 0.39
N LYS A 550 17.61 -35.96 0.05
CA LYS A 550 18.54 -34.95 -0.47
C LYS A 550 19.50 -34.47 0.64
N PRO A 551 20.69 -33.96 0.27
CA PRO A 551 21.67 -33.45 1.25
C PRO A 551 21.19 -32.16 1.94
N SER A 552 20.33 -31.38 1.28
CA SER A 552 19.70 -30.18 1.86
C SER A 552 18.23 -30.11 1.47
N ILE A 553 17.39 -29.56 2.36
CA ILE A 553 15.96 -29.36 2.14
C ILE A 553 15.47 -28.08 2.82
N ASP A 554 14.52 -27.39 2.21
CA ASP A 554 13.84 -26.25 2.86
C ASP A 554 12.83 -26.75 3.90
N ASP A 555 12.81 -26.10 5.07
CA ASP A 555 11.88 -26.37 6.17
C ASP A 555 10.39 -26.26 5.75
N VAL A 556 10.11 -25.40 4.77
CA VAL A 556 8.78 -25.26 4.14
C VAL A 556 8.34 -26.57 3.48
N VAL A 557 9.25 -27.30 2.82
CA VAL A 557 8.96 -28.57 2.15
C VAL A 557 8.71 -29.66 3.17
N ILE A 558 9.45 -29.69 4.29
CA ILE A 558 9.21 -30.64 5.40
C ILE A 558 7.79 -30.46 5.95
N ARG A 559 7.39 -29.21 6.25
CA ARG A 559 6.02 -28.91 6.72
C ARG A 559 4.97 -29.33 5.70
N MET A 560 5.21 -29.04 4.43
CA MET A 560 4.33 -29.42 3.33
C MET A 560 4.15 -30.96 3.29
N ILE A 561 5.23 -31.73 3.31
CA ILE A 561 5.18 -33.21 3.33
C ILE A 561 4.37 -33.70 4.55
N GLY A 562 4.62 -33.13 5.74
CA GLY A 562 3.88 -33.48 6.96
C GLY A 562 2.37 -33.30 6.82
N GLN A 563 1.92 -32.23 6.16
CA GLN A 563 0.49 -31.99 5.94
C GLN A 563 -0.10 -32.87 4.84
N ILE A 564 0.67 -33.18 3.80
CA ILE A 564 0.21 -34.01 2.66
C ILE A 564 0.03 -35.47 3.08
N VAL A 565 0.92 -36.01 3.92
CA VAL A 565 0.82 -37.39 4.42
C VAL A 565 -0.51 -37.66 5.12
N ILE A 566 -1.08 -36.65 5.78
CA ILE A 566 -2.40 -36.74 6.43
C ILE A 566 -3.52 -36.96 5.39
N ARG A 567 -3.40 -36.34 4.21
CA ARG A 567 -4.46 -36.33 3.18
C ARG A 567 -4.32 -37.43 2.14
N PHE A 568 -3.10 -37.74 1.72
CA PHE A 568 -2.80 -38.68 0.63
C PHE A 568 -2.04 -39.92 1.14
N LYS A 569 -2.37 -40.38 2.35
CA LYS A 569 -1.71 -41.50 3.04
C LYS A 569 -1.48 -42.71 2.13
N GLU A 570 -2.52 -43.15 1.43
CA GLU A 570 -2.47 -44.36 0.60
C GLU A 570 -1.44 -44.26 -0.54
N TRP A 571 -1.23 -43.08 -1.12
CA TRP A 571 -0.28 -42.89 -2.21
C TRP A 571 1.17 -42.85 -1.73
N ILE A 572 1.39 -42.37 -0.51
CA ILE A 572 2.74 -42.11 0.01
C ILE A 572 3.28 -43.29 0.84
N ARG A 573 2.38 -44.13 1.37
CA ARG A 573 2.71 -45.19 2.32
C ARG A 573 3.78 -46.16 1.82
N GLU A 574 3.64 -46.65 0.59
CA GLU A 574 4.59 -47.63 0.02
C GLU A 574 6.00 -47.04 -0.09
N GLU A 575 6.11 -45.80 -0.58
CA GLU A 575 7.39 -45.12 -0.73
C GLU A 575 8.03 -44.80 0.63
N LEU A 576 7.24 -44.39 1.63
CA LEU A 576 7.73 -44.15 2.99
C LEU A 576 8.26 -45.43 3.64
N ILE A 577 7.55 -46.55 3.50
CA ILE A 577 8.00 -47.85 4.02
C ILE A 577 9.31 -48.27 3.35
N ALA A 578 9.37 -48.17 2.01
CA ALA A 578 10.55 -48.56 1.25
C ALA A 578 11.81 -47.76 1.62
N LYS A 579 11.66 -46.50 2.03
CA LYS A 579 12.76 -45.57 2.32
C LYS A 579 12.97 -45.27 3.81
N HIS A 580 12.30 -46.01 4.71
CA HIS A 580 12.26 -45.72 6.14
C HIS A 580 13.66 -45.55 6.77
N GLU A 581 14.52 -46.57 6.67
CA GLU A 581 15.85 -46.54 7.29
C GLU A 581 16.73 -45.41 6.72
N SER A 582 16.70 -45.22 5.40
CA SER A 582 17.48 -44.19 4.72
C SER A 582 17.04 -42.77 5.09
N ILE A 583 15.73 -42.53 5.26
CA ILE A 583 15.20 -41.23 5.67
C ILE A 583 15.58 -40.94 7.12
N ILE A 584 15.47 -41.92 8.03
CA ILE A 584 15.85 -41.75 9.44
C ILE A 584 17.35 -41.47 9.58
N GLU A 585 18.19 -42.16 8.81
CA GLU A 585 19.63 -41.91 8.84
C GLU A 585 19.97 -40.52 8.26
N ASN A 586 19.34 -40.15 7.14
CA ASN A 586 19.57 -38.85 6.53
C ASN A 586 19.02 -37.71 7.38
N ALA A 587 17.91 -37.91 8.11
CA ALA A 587 17.32 -36.90 9.01
C ALA A 587 18.30 -36.45 10.12
N LYS A 588 19.34 -37.23 10.43
CA LYS A 588 20.43 -36.84 11.36
C LYS A 588 21.48 -35.93 10.73
N LYS A 589 21.64 -35.99 9.40
CA LYS A 589 22.74 -35.36 8.64
C LYS A 589 22.26 -34.27 7.67
N ILE A 590 20.96 -34.23 7.35
CA ILE A 590 20.38 -33.31 6.38
C ILE A 590 20.52 -31.85 6.84
N ASP A 591 20.88 -30.98 5.91
CA ASP A 591 20.92 -29.52 6.10
C ASP A 591 19.51 -28.93 5.88
N ILE A 592 18.91 -28.38 6.93
CA ILE A 592 17.56 -27.82 6.88
C ILE A 592 17.64 -26.30 6.72
N VAL A 593 17.35 -25.83 5.51
CA VAL A 593 17.43 -24.42 5.15
C VAL A 593 16.17 -23.68 5.60
N GLY A 594 16.34 -22.52 6.24
CA GLY A 594 15.24 -21.62 6.60
C GLY A 594 14.42 -22.05 7.81
N THR A 595 14.90 -22.99 8.63
CA THR A 595 14.23 -23.38 9.88
C THR A 595 14.36 -22.33 10.98
N ARG A 596 13.30 -22.16 11.77
CA ARG A 596 13.32 -21.41 13.04
C ARG A 596 13.69 -22.30 14.23
N ASP A 597 13.43 -23.59 14.11
CA ASP A 597 13.71 -24.62 15.11
C ASP A 597 14.06 -25.94 14.39
N ASP A 598 15.35 -26.19 14.23
CA ASP A 598 15.88 -27.36 13.55
C ASP A 598 15.43 -28.67 14.23
N LYS A 599 15.29 -28.68 15.57
CA LYS A 599 14.81 -29.85 16.29
C LYS A 599 13.37 -30.16 15.94
N GLN A 600 12.51 -29.14 15.89
CA GLN A 600 11.11 -29.31 15.51
C GLN A 600 10.98 -29.80 14.06
N SER A 601 11.78 -29.26 13.13
CA SER A 601 11.78 -29.70 11.74
C SER A 601 12.21 -31.16 11.60
N ARG A 602 13.27 -31.59 12.31
CA ARG A 602 13.70 -33.01 12.32
C ARG A 602 12.67 -33.92 12.99
N LEU A 603 12.03 -33.45 14.06
CA LEU A 603 10.94 -34.16 14.73
C LEU A 603 9.75 -34.38 13.78
N MET A 604 9.41 -33.38 12.95
CA MET A 604 8.39 -33.56 11.91
C MET A 604 8.76 -34.66 10.92
N ILE A 605 10.04 -34.80 10.56
CA ILE A 605 10.50 -35.90 9.68
C ILE A 605 10.28 -37.26 10.35
N TYR A 606 10.68 -37.42 11.62
CA TYR A 606 10.46 -38.67 12.35
C TYR A 606 8.97 -38.99 12.50
N ASN A 607 8.15 -37.98 12.80
CA ASN A 607 6.71 -38.13 12.96
C ASN A 607 5.95 -38.39 11.64
N LEU A 608 6.60 -38.36 10.47
CA LEU A 608 5.99 -38.88 9.24
C LEU A 608 5.70 -40.38 9.33
N PHE A 609 6.50 -41.13 10.10
CA PHE A 609 6.37 -42.57 10.23
C PHE A 609 5.31 -43.04 11.22
N TYR A 610 4.76 -42.13 12.03
CA TYR A 610 3.60 -42.42 12.89
C TYR A 610 2.48 -43.13 12.12
N PHE A 611 2.26 -42.78 10.84
CA PHE A 611 1.21 -43.37 10.01
C PHE A 611 1.52 -44.79 9.50
N VAL A 612 2.76 -45.25 9.71
CA VAL A 612 3.31 -46.55 9.34
C VAL A 612 3.44 -47.46 10.57
N ASP A 613 4.02 -46.96 11.66
CA ASP A 613 4.38 -47.73 12.87
C ASP A 613 3.49 -47.44 14.10
N SER A 614 2.63 -46.42 14.02
CA SER A 614 1.79 -45.93 15.13
C SER A 614 2.59 -45.40 16.34
N GLN A 615 3.86 -45.02 16.14
CA GLN A 615 4.73 -44.47 17.18
C GLN A 615 4.88 -42.96 17.04
N ILE A 616 4.72 -42.23 18.15
CA ILE A 616 4.98 -40.78 18.20
C ILE A 616 6.38 -40.59 18.77
N TYR A 617 7.25 -39.95 17.98
CA TYR A 617 8.60 -39.60 18.39
C TYR A 617 8.58 -38.22 19.07
N TYR A 618 9.32 -38.08 20.18
CA TYR A 618 9.40 -36.87 21.01
C TYR A 618 10.82 -36.31 21.05
#